data_AF-A0A6N7HI82-F1
#
_entry.id   AF-A0A6N7HI82-F1
#
_cell.length_a   1.000
_cell.length_b   1.000
_cell.length_c   1.000
_cell.angle_alpha   90.00
_cell.angle_beta   90.00
_cell.angle_gamma   90.00
#
_symmetry.space_group_name_H-M   'P 1'
#
loop_
_entity.id
_entity.type
_entity.pdbx_description
1 polymer ?
#
loop_
_entity_poly.entity_id
_entity_poly.type
_entity_poly.pdbx_seq_one_letter_code
_entity_poly.pdbx_strand_id
1 'polypeptide(L)'
;MSVGSLGMTLAEHDSVRLRASRSEELAWLVIEADETHCEIRMDRAHVEALRDHLPDVLAGLDRWSAEDAACEQAEVAGGRAVDAAAEALDMAARADAAGAHDVAAPLREAAAEMTAKADAVDAAVRAFGNAAADADYAAERLSYATREAERALCRWRDDDRPAELVER
;
A
#
# COMPACT_ATOMS: atom_id res chain seq x y z
N MET A 1 2.47 -4.24 5.48
CA MET A 1 1.96 -4.73 4.18
C MET A 1 0.50 -4.36 4.12
N SER A 2 0.07 -3.58 3.13
CA SER A 2 -1.36 -3.25 2.93
C SER A 2 -1.79 -3.83 1.58
N VAL A 3 -2.95 -4.49 1.54
CA VAL A 3 -3.38 -5.31 0.38
C VAL A 3 -4.79 -4.90 -0.04
N GLY A 4 -4.94 -4.42 -1.27
CA GLY A 4 -6.26 -4.19 -1.89
C GLY A 4 -6.76 -5.46 -2.59
N SER A 5 -8.05 -5.79 -2.48
CA SER A 5 -8.65 -6.97 -3.13
C SER A 5 -9.91 -6.64 -3.92
N LEU A 6 -10.10 -7.28 -5.08
CA LEU A 6 -11.31 -7.19 -5.90
C LEU A 6 -11.86 -8.58 -6.21
N GLY A 7 -13.13 -8.85 -5.91
CA GLY A 7 -13.72 -10.19 -5.93
C GLY A 7 -14.91 -10.37 -6.87
N MET A 8 -15.05 -11.56 -7.43
CA MET A 8 -16.23 -12.02 -8.16
C MET A 8 -16.72 -13.34 -7.55
N THR A 9 -18.02 -13.44 -7.28
CA THR A 9 -18.65 -14.63 -6.71
C THR A 9 -19.14 -15.55 -7.83
N LEU A 10 -18.82 -16.85 -7.78
CA LEU A 10 -19.10 -17.80 -8.87
C LEU A 10 -20.28 -18.76 -8.59
N ALA A 11 -20.56 -19.11 -7.32
CA ALA A 11 -21.81 -19.76 -6.84
C ALA A 11 -21.85 -19.75 -5.29
N GLU A 12 -23.04 -19.61 -4.69
CA GLU A 12 -23.43 -19.49 -3.25
C GLU A 12 -22.38 -19.02 -2.19
N HIS A 13 -21.14 -19.53 -2.15
CA HIS A 13 -20.04 -19.05 -1.29
C HIS A 13 -18.65 -18.96 -1.95
N ASP A 14 -18.51 -19.30 -3.24
CA ASP A 14 -17.22 -19.31 -3.94
C ASP A 14 -16.87 -17.93 -4.48
N SER A 15 -15.65 -17.45 -4.22
CA SER A 15 -15.15 -16.17 -4.73
C SER A 15 -13.76 -16.29 -5.36
N VAL A 16 -13.56 -15.57 -6.46
CA VAL A 16 -12.24 -15.33 -7.03
C VAL A 16 -11.91 -13.86 -6.79
N ARG A 17 -10.86 -13.60 -6.03
CA ARG A 17 -10.38 -12.26 -5.67
C ARG A 17 -9.00 -12.01 -6.20
N LEU A 18 -8.80 -10.91 -6.92
CA LEU A 18 -7.47 -10.41 -7.23
C LEU A 18 -6.99 -9.53 -6.08
N ARG A 19 -5.88 -9.91 -5.44
CA ARG A 19 -5.16 -9.12 -4.44
C ARG A 19 -3.89 -8.57 -5.06
N ALA A 20 -3.59 -7.30 -4.89
CA ALA A 20 -2.30 -6.74 -5.28
C ALA A 20 -1.52 -6.30 -4.03
N SER A 21 -0.24 -6.66 -3.96
CA SER A 21 0.66 -6.14 -2.94
C SER A 21 1.02 -4.69 -3.28
N ARG A 22 1.02 -3.82 -2.26
CA ARG A 22 1.40 -2.40 -2.35
C ARG A 22 2.91 -2.16 -2.15
N SER A 23 3.68 -3.19 -1.81
CA SER A 23 5.11 -3.07 -1.49
C SER A 23 5.98 -4.05 -2.27
N GLU A 24 5.36 -4.95 -3.03
CA GLU A 24 6.03 -5.94 -3.85
C GLU A 24 5.33 -5.96 -5.21
N GLU A 25 6.08 -6.11 -6.30
CA GLU A 25 5.54 -6.18 -7.66
C GLU A 25 4.82 -7.52 -7.94
N LEU A 26 3.86 -7.86 -7.09
CA LEU A 26 3.16 -9.13 -7.06
C LEU A 26 1.67 -8.91 -6.85
N ALA A 27 0.87 -9.60 -7.66
CA ALA A 27 -0.54 -9.81 -7.40
C ALA A 27 -0.78 -11.28 -7.02
N TRP A 28 -1.96 -11.57 -6.50
CA TRP A 28 -2.40 -12.87 -6.08
C TRP A 28 -3.82 -13.06 -6.58
N LEU A 29 -4.07 -14.12 -7.33
CA LEU A 29 -5.42 -14.59 -7.54
C LEU A 29 -5.77 -15.49 -6.35
N VAL A 30 -6.66 -15.01 -5.50
CA VAL A 30 -7.19 -15.74 -4.37
C VAL A 30 -8.49 -16.41 -4.80
N ILE A 31 -8.56 -17.72 -4.70
CA ILE A 31 -9.77 -18.50 -4.95
C ILE A 31 -10.19 -19.06 -3.61
N GLU A 32 -11.37 -18.65 -3.15
CA GLU A 32 -12.05 -19.23 -1.99
C GLU A 32 -13.22 -20.04 -2.52
N ALA A 33 -13.22 -21.35 -2.24
CA ALA A 33 -14.34 -22.23 -2.58
C ALA A 33 -14.55 -23.24 -1.45
N ASP A 34 -15.77 -23.32 -0.91
CA ASP A 34 -16.11 -24.05 0.31
C ASP A 34 -15.10 -23.80 1.46
N GLU A 35 -14.26 -24.80 1.81
CA GLU A 35 -13.20 -24.74 2.83
C GLU A 35 -11.79 -24.59 2.23
N THR A 36 -11.70 -24.37 0.92
CA THR A 36 -10.43 -24.35 0.18
C THR A 36 -10.02 -22.90 -0.09
N HIS A 37 -8.82 -22.55 0.38
CA HIS A 37 -8.16 -21.27 0.10
C HIS A 37 -6.95 -21.52 -0.79
N CYS A 38 -6.96 -20.99 -2.01
CA CYS A 38 -5.85 -21.06 -2.94
C CYS A 38 -5.36 -19.65 -3.28
N GLU A 39 -4.06 -19.39 -3.13
CA GLU A 39 -3.43 -18.15 -3.57
C GLU A 39 -2.46 -18.47 -4.71
N ILE A 40 -2.76 -17.96 -5.90
CA ILE A 40 -1.89 -18.08 -7.06
C ILE A 40 -1.14 -16.76 -7.21
N ARG A 41 0.18 -16.81 -6.96
CA ARG A 41 1.05 -15.65 -7.17
C ARG A 41 1.11 -15.31 -8.66
N MET A 42 0.91 -14.03 -8.96
CA MET A 42 1.00 -13.44 -10.28
C MET A 42 2.10 -12.38 -10.28
N ASP A 43 3.08 -12.59 -11.13
CA ASP A 43 4.12 -11.63 -11.48
C ASP A 43 3.61 -10.56 -12.45
N ARG A 44 4.34 -9.44 -12.51
CA ARG A 44 3.98 -8.22 -13.24
C ARG A 44 3.51 -8.46 -14.68
N ALA A 45 4.15 -9.37 -15.42
CA ALA A 45 3.76 -9.71 -16.78
C ALA A 45 2.33 -10.26 -16.89
N HIS A 46 1.87 -11.03 -15.89
CA HIS A 46 0.52 -11.55 -15.85
C HIS A 46 -0.51 -10.48 -15.45
N VAL A 47 -0.13 -9.52 -14.61
CA VAL A 47 -0.96 -8.35 -14.28
C VAL A 47 -1.12 -7.43 -15.50
N GLU A 48 -0.04 -7.22 -16.25
CA GLU A 48 -0.05 -6.45 -17.49
C GLU A 48 -0.91 -7.13 -18.58
N ALA A 49 -0.85 -8.46 -18.72
CA ALA A 49 -1.72 -9.19 -19.64
C ALA A 49 -3.21 -9.13 -19.26
N LEU A 50 -3.54 -9.01 -17.96
CA LEU A 50 -4.91 -8.83 -17.50
C LEU A 50 -5.47 -7.43 -17.78
N ARG A 51 -4.61 -6.40 -17.96
CA ARG A 51 -5.04 -5.02 -18.29
C ARG A 51 -5.82 -4.94 -19.58
N ASP A 52 -5.47 -5.77 -20.57
CA ASP A 52 -6.17 -5.80 -21.86
C ASP A 52 -7.58 -6.39 -21.77
N HIS A 53 -7.85 -7.16 -20.71
CA HIS A 53 -9.11 -7.89 -20.55
C HIS A 53 -10.04 -7.28 -19.48
N LEU A 54 -9.49 -6.55 -18.50
CA LEU A 54 -10.25 -5.98 -17.37
C LEU A 54 -9.83 -4.53 -17.05
N PRO A 55 -9.90 -3.59 -18.01
CA PRO A 55 -9.36 -2.24 -17.86
C PRO A 55 -10.00 -1.44 -16.71
N ASP A 56 -11.32 -1.53 -16.53
CA ASP A 56 -12.04 -0.77 -15.49
C ASP A 56 -11.75 -1.28 -14.06
N VAL A 57 -11.46 -2.58 -13.94
CA VAL A 57 -11.09 -3.23 -12.68
C VAL A 57 -9.66 -2.86 -12.27
N LEU A 58 -8.79 -2.65 -13.27
CA LEU A 58 -7.37 -2.39 -13.09
C LEU A 58 -7.01 -0.90 -13.18
N ALA A 59 -7.96 -0.02 -13.51
CA ALA A 59 -7.77 1.44 -13.52
C ALA A 59 -7.32 1.99 -12.14
N GLY A 60 -7.58 1.25 -11.05
CA GLY A 60 -7.05 1.55 -9.71
C GLY A 60 -5.55 1.24 -9.56
N LEU A 61 -5.01 0.26 -10.30
CA LEU A 61 -3.60 -0.14 -10.24
C LEU A 61 -2.65 0.91 -10.81
N ASP A 62 -3.08 1.68 -11.81
CA ASP A 62 -2.25 2.73 -12.40
C ASP A 62 -1.99 3.86 -11.40
N ARG A 63 -3.00 4.19 -10.58
CA ARG A 63 -2.83 5.10 -9.44
C ARG A 63 -1.84 4.53 -8.43
N TRP A 64 -1.89 3.23 -8.14
CA TRP A 64 -1.01 2.60 -7.17
C TRP A 64 0.45 2.53 -7.66
N SER A 65 0.67 2.21 -8.94
CA SER A 65 2.02 2.25 -9.52
C SER A 65 2.61 3.66 -9.52
N ALA A 66 1.79 4.69 -9.70
CA ALA A 66 2.25 6.08 -9.62
C ALA A 66 2.58 6.50 -8.18
N GLU A 67 1.83 6.01 -7.20
CA GLU A 67 2.09 6.21 -5.77
C GLU A 67 3.41 5.53 -5.35
N ASP A 68 3.64 4.27 -5.73
CA ASP A 68 4.88 3.55 -5.41
C ASP A 68 6.12 4.23 -6.01
N ALA A 69 6.03 4.62 -7.28
CA ALA A 69 7.10 5.37 -7.95
C ALA A 69 7.36 6.72 -7.25
N ALA A 70 6.32 7.40 -6.77
CA ALA A 70 6.45 8.65 -6.04
C ALA A 70 7.10 8.44 -4.66
N CYS A 71 6.77 7.36 -3.95
CA CYS A 71 7.37 7.00 -2.67
C CYS A 71 8.87 6.65 -2.83
N GLU A 72 9.22 5.82 -3.81
CA GLU A 72 10.62 5.49 -4.09
C GLU A 72 11.41 6.76 -4.47
N GLN A 73 10.84 7.60 -5.33
CA GLN A 73 11.47 8.87 -5.71
C GLN A 73 11.64 9.80 -4.49
N ALA A 74 10.68 9.83 -3.57
CA ALA A 74 10.74 10.61 -2.34
C ALA A 74 11.88 10.11 -1.44
N GLU A 75 12.01 8.81 -1.21
CA GLU A 75 13.11 8.23 -0.41
C GLU A 75 14.48 8.56 -1.01
N VAL A 76 14.63 8.38 -2.33
CA VAL A 76 15.87 8.71 -3.04
C VAL A 76 16.19 10.20 -2.95
N ALA A 77 15.19 11.07 -3.12
CA ALA A 77 15.36 12.51 -3.01
C ALA A 77 15.74 12.94 -1.58
N GLY A 78 15.13 12.32 -0.55
CA GLY A 78 15.46 12.54 0.85
C GLY A 78 16.90 12.17 1.17
N GLY A 79 17.35 10.98 0.72
CA GLY A 79 18.74 10.55 0.89
C GLY A 79 19.73 11.51 0.23
N ARG A 80 19.48 11.90 -1.03
CA ARG A 80 20.32 12.89 -1.74
C ARG A 80 20.37 14.24 -1.04
N ALA A 81 19.26 14.70 -0.46
CA ALA A 81 19.22 15.96 0.27
C ALA A 81 20.06 15.91 1.56
N VAL A 82 20.03 14.79 2.29
CA VAL A 82 20.86 14.57 3.48
C VAL A 82 22.34 14.53 3.11
N ASP A 83 22.71 13.79 2.07
CA ASP A 83 24.09 13.71 1.60
C ASP A 83 24.61 15.08 1.16
N ALA A 84 23.83 15.83 0.38
CA ALA A 84 24.18 17.18 -0.06
C ALA A 84 24.33 18.17 1.12
N ALA A 85 23.46 18.07 2.14
CA ALA A 85 23.58 18.88 3.35
C ALA A 85 24.88 18.54 4.11
N ALA A 86 25.23 17.26 4.22
CA ALA A 86 26.46 16.81 4.87
C ALA A 86 27.71 17.31 4.11
N GLU A 87 27.72 17.20 2.78
CA GLU A 87 28.80 17.73 1.94
C GLU A 87 28.94 19.24 2.09
N ALA A 88 27.83 19.98 2.09
CA ALA A 88 27.84 21.44 2.26
C ALA A 88 28.40 21.86 3.64
N LEU A 89 28.07 21.12 4.71
CA LEU A 89 28.62 21.36 6.05
C LEU A 89 30.11 21.04 6.14
N ASP A 90 30.58 19.96 5.52
CA ASP A 90 32.01 19.64 5.47
C ASP A 90 32.79 20.72 4.71
N MET A 91 32.27 21.19 3.57
CA MET A 91 32.88 22.31 2.84
C MET A 91 32.87 23.61 3.64
N ALA A 92 31.78 23.90 4.35
CA ALA A 92 31.71 25.08 5.23
C ALA A 92 32.79 25.03 6.31
N ALA A 93 32.97 23.86 6.96
CA ALA A 93 34.00 23.67 7.98
C ALA A 93 35.41 23.89 7.43
N ARG A 94 35.70 23.40 6.21
CA ARG A 94 36.98 23.65 5.52
C ARG A 94 37.17 25.13 5.18
N ALA A 95 36.13 25.81 4.74
CA ALA A 95 36.17 27.24 4.42
C ALA A 95 36.46 28.08 5.68
N ASP A 96 35.86 27.75 6.83
CA ASP A 96 36.18 28.43 8.09
C ASP A 96 37.62 28.18 8.54
N ALA A 97 38.11 26.95 8.40
CA ALA A 97 39.50 26.63 8.73
C ALA A 97 40.50 27.41 7.85
N ALA A 98 40.10 27.78 6.63
CA ALA A 98 40.87 28.63 5.73
C ALA A 98 40.62 30.15 5.93
N GLY A 99 39.74 30.55 6.85
CA GLY A 99 39.36 31.94 7.10
C GLY A 99 38.40 32.55 6.07
N ALA A 100 37.80 31.74 5.20
CA ALA A 100 36.84 32.14 4.16
C ALA A 100 35.39 32.09 4.69
N HIS A 101 35.09 32.90 5.70
CA HIS A 101 33.79 32.89 6.39
C HIS A 101 32.61 33.31 5.49
N ASP A 102 32.88 34.16 4.51
CA ASP A 102 31.91 34.60 3.48
C ASP A 102 31.46 33.45 2.57
N VAL A 103 32.29 32.42 2.40
CA VAL A 103 31.94 31.17 1.70
C VAL A 103 31.28 30.17 2.65
N ALA A 104 31.73 30.09 3.90
CA ALA A 104 31.21 29.14 4.88
C ALA A 104 29.75 29.43 5.29
N ALA A 105 29.37 30.70 5.40
CA ALA A 105 28.02 31.10 5.78
C ALA A 105 26.91 30.61 4.81
N PRO A 106 26.96 30.90 3.49
CA PRO A 106 25.94 30.44 2.55
C PRO A 106 25.89 28.91 2.43
N LEU A 107 27.01 28.21 2.61
CA LEU A 107 27.03 26.74 2.63
C LEU A 107 26.25 26.15 3.81
N ARG A 108 26.35 26.76 5.00
CA ARG A 108 25.53 26.35 6.16
C ARG A 108 24.05 26.65 5.95
N GLU A 109 23.73 27.79 5.36
CA GLU A 109 22.35 28.16 5.05
C GLU A 109 21.72 27.15 4.07
N ALA A 110 22.44 26.84 2.98
CA ALA A 110 22.01 25.84 2.02
C ALA A 110 21.86 24.44 2.66
N ALA A 111 22.79 24.04 3.54
CA ALA A 111 22.69 22.79 4.28
C ALA A 111 21.43 22.74 5.16
N ALA A 112 21.14 23.83 5.89
CA ALA A 112 19.96 23.93 6.75
C ALA A 112 18.66 23.86 5.92
N GLU A 113 18.62 24.51 4.75
CA GLU A 113 17.51 24.40 3.82
C GLU A 113 17.31 22.95 3.35
N MET A 114 18.39 22.28 2.92
CA MET A 114 18.32 20.90 2.45
C MET A 114 17.89 19.91 3.54
N THR A 115 18.38 20.06 4.77
CA THR A 115 17.91 19.28 5.93
C THR A 115 16.41 19.48 6.16
N ALA A 116 15.92 20.72 6.16
CA ALA A 116 14.49 20.99 6.34
C ALA A 116 13.62 20.36 5.23
N LYS A 117 14.13 20.32 3.99
CA LYS A 117 13.45 19.62 2.89
C LYS A 117 13.45 18.11 3.07
N ALA A 118 14.57 17.52 3.51
CA ALA A 118 14.66 16.09 3.80
C ALA A 118 13.69 15.69 4.93
N ASP A 119 13.62 16.48 6.01
CA ASP A 119 12.69 16.26 7.11
C ASP A 119 11.22 16.32 6.66
N ALA A 120 10.89 17.24 5.75
CA ALA A 120 9.55 17.35 5.18
C ALA A 120 9.18 16.11 4.34
N VAL A 121 10.14 15.55 3.61
CA VAL A 121 9.96 14.31 2.84
C VAL A 121 9.72 13.12 3.79
N ASP A 122 10.56 12.94 4.81
CA ASP A 122 10.40 11.87 5.80
C ASP A 122 9.05 11.97 6.54
N ALA A 123 8.63 13.18 6.91
CA ALA A 123 7.32 13.40 7.52
C ALA A 123 6.16 12.99 6.59
N ALA A 124 6.25 13.30 5.29
CA ALA A 124 5.24 12.91 4.31
C ALA A 124 5.17 11.39 4.12
N VAL A 125 6.32 10.71 4.03
CA VAL A 125 6.40 9.24 3.91
C VAL A 125 5.79 8.57 5.15
N ARG A 126 6.10 9.06 6.36
CA ARG A 126 5.50 8.55 7.60
C ARG A 126 3.99 8.75 7.66
N ALA A 127 3.52 9.93 7.25
CA ALA A 127 2.08 10.22 7.20
C ALA A 127 1.35 9.28 6.24
N PHE A 128 1.95 9.00 5.07
CA PHE A 128 1.42 8.02 4.13
C PHE A 128 1.37 6.61 4.74
N GLY A 129 2.45 6.16 5.39
CA GLY A 129 2.50 4.88 6.08
C GLY A 129 1.41 4.71 7.15
N ASN A 130 1.14 5.76 7.94
CA ASN A 130 0.07 5.75 8.94
C ASN A 130 -1.31 5.67 8.29
N ALA A 131 -1.58 6.48 7.27
CA ALA A 131 -2.86 6.45 6.56
C ALA A 131 -3.11 5.09 5.89
N ALA A 132 -2.07 4.45 5.36
CA ALA A 132 -2.16 3.11 4.79
C ALA A 132 -2.51 2.06 5.86
N ALA A 133 -1.90 2.14 7.06
CA ALA A 133 -2.21 1.25 8.17
C ALA A 133 -3.66 1.43 8.68
N ASP A 134 -4.13 2.67 8.79
CA ASP A 134 -5.51 2.96 9.21
C ASP A 134 -6.53 2.41 8.20
N ALA A 135 -6.25 2.53 6.90
CA ALA A 135 -7.07 1.96 5.85
C ALA A 135 -7.10 0.43 5.91
N ASP A 136 -5.97 -0.22 6.18
CA ASP A 136 -5.86 -1.67 6.33
C ASP A 136 -6.68 -2.16 7.53
N TYR A 137 -6.54 -1.50 8.67
CA TYR A 137 -7.32 -1.78 9.87
C TYR A 137 -8.83 -1.61 9.64
N ALA A 138 -9.23 -0.56 8.92
CA ALA A 138 -10.63 -0.34 8.55
C ALA A 138 -11.16 -1.46 7.62
N ALA A 139 -10.35 -1.91 6.66
CA ALA A 139 -10.68 -3.01 5.77
C ALA A 139 -10.82 -4.35 6.52
N GLU A 140 -9.92 -4.66 7.45
CA GLU A 140 -10.00 -5.84 8.30
C GLU A 140 -11.27 -5.85 9.16
N ARG A 141 -11.59 -4.71 9.79
CA ARG A 141 -12.82 -4.54 10.57
C ARG A 141 -14.07 -4.77 9.73
N LEU A 142 -14.11 -4.22 8.51
CA LEU A 142 -15.25 -4.41 7.60
C LEU A 142 -15.38 -5.87 7.18
N SER A 143 -14.27 -6.53 6.84
CA SER A 143 -14.23 -7.94 6.48
C SER A 143 -14.76 -8.83 7.62
N TYR A 144 -14.32 -8.57 8.85
CA TYR A 144 -14.82 -9.27 10.04
C TYR A 144 -16.33 -9.09 10.23
N ALA A 145 -16.81 -7.84 10.19
CA ALA A 145 -18.23 -7.53 10.37
C ALA A 145 -19.10 -8.18 9.28
N THR A 146 -18.61 -8.22 8.04
CA THR A 146 -19.30 -8.85 6.91
C THR A 146 -19.44 -10.36 7.14
N ARG A 147 -18.35 -11.04 7.53
CA ARG A 147 -18.38 -12.47 7.88
C ARG A 147 -19.30 -12.78 9.06
N GLU A 148 -19.34 -11.91 10.06
CA GLU A 148 -20.24 -12.06 11.21
C GLU A 148 -21.71 -11.90 10.80
N ALA A 149 -22.01 -10.91 9.94
CA ALA A 149 -23.34 -10.70 9.39
C ALA A 149 -23.80 -11.88 8.53
N GLU A 150 -22.93 -12.43 7.66
CA GLU A 150 -23.21 -13.63 6.87
C GLU A 150 -23.57 -14.82 7.76
N ARG A 151 -22.77 -15.08 8.80
CA ARG A 151 -23.06 -16.15 9.78
C ARG A 151 -24.39 -15.94 10.51
N ALA A 152 -24.72 -14.70 10.86
CA ALA A 152 -25.99 -14.38 11.50
C ALA A 152 -27.18 -14.64 10.55
N LEU A 153 -27.06 -14.26 9.28
CA LEU A 153 -28.07 -14.50 8.25
C LEU A 153 -28.28 -16.01 7.99
N CYS A 154 -27.20 -16.80 7.93
CA CYS A 154 -27.30 -18.25 7.78
C CYS A 154 -28.04 -18.90 8.96
N ARG A 155 -27.69 -18.53 10.21
CA ARG A 155 -28.39 -19.03 11.42
C ARG A 155 -29.87 -18.69 11.40
N TRP A 156 -30.22 -17.45 11.06
CA TRP A 156 -31.62 -17.03 10.99
C TRP A 156 -32.40 -17.81 9.93
N ARG A 157 -31.80 -18.09 8.77
CA ARG A 157 -32.42 -18.90 7.71
C ARG A 157 -32.62 -20.37 8.12
N ASP A 158 -31.78 -20.90 9.00
CA ASP A 158 -31.90 -22.25 9.53
C ASP A 158 -32.91 -22.34 10.70
N ASP A 159 -33.03 -21.29 11.51
CA ASP A 159 -34.01 -21.19 12.60
C ASP A 159 -35.46 -20.95 12.10
N ASP A 160 -35.64 -20.24 10.98
CA ASP A 160 -36.95 -19.99 10.35
C ASP A 160 -37.39 -21.09 9.37
N ARG A 161 -36.65 -22.21 9.25
CA ARG A 161 -37.11 -23.37 8.48
C ARG A 161 -38.28 -24.04 9.21
N PRO A 162 -39.52 -24.02 8.67
CA PRO A 162 -40.65 -24.67 9.32
C PRO A 162 -40.37 -26.17 9.47
N ALA A 163 -40.74 -26.75 10.62
CA ALA A 163 -40.57 -28.16 10.98
C ALA A 163 -41.39 -29.15 10.11
N GLU A 164 -41.87 -28.73 8.94
CA GLU A 164 -42.57 -29.56 7.98
C GLU A 164 -41.60 -30.03 6.90
N LEU A 165 -40.70 -30.97 7.24
CA LEU A 165 -40.05 -31.92 6.31
C LEU A 165 -39.20 -32.95 7.08
N VAL A 166 -39.67 -33.42 8.24
CA VAL A 166 -39.15 -34.64 8.89
C VAL A 166 -40.33 -35.59 9.13
N GLU A 167 -40.98 -36.00 8.05
CA GLU A 167 -41.73 -37.25 7.99
C GLU A 167 -41.97 -37.62 6.52
N ARG A 168 -41.02 -38.37 5.94
CA ARG A 168 -41.27 -39.53 5.07
C ARG A 168 -39.97 -40.20 4.62
#